data_AF-A0A194VJ58-F1
#
_entry.id   AF-A0A194VJ58-F1
#
_cell.length_a   1.000
_cell.length_b   1.000
_cell.length_c   1.000
_cell.angle_alpha   90.00
_cell.angle_beta   90.00
_cell.angle_gamma   90.00
#
_symmetry.space_group_name_H-M   'P 1'
#
loop_
_entity.id
_entity.type
_entity.pdbx_description
1 polymer ?
#
loop_
_entity_poly.entity_id
_entity_poly.type
_entity_poly.pdbx_seq_one_letter_code
_entity_poly.pdbx_strand_id
1 'polypeptide(L)'
;MWDNHADGYARGEGFGAVILKTLSQAEADGDRIEYVIRETGVNQDGRTMGIIIPNTESQIALIREVYKRAGLDVSDPLDKPQYFKAHGTGTPAGDP
;
A
#
# COMPACT_ATOMS: atom_id res chain seq x y z
N MET A 1 -13.19 -9.89 -2.72
CA MET A 1 -11.87 -9.61 -3.31
C MET A 1 -11.37 -10.88 -3.97
N TRP A 2 -10.84 -10.79 -5.19
CA TRP A 2 -10.25 -11.88 -5.98
C TRP A 2 -11.15 -13.09 -6.26
N ASP A 3 -12.47 -12.92 -6.12
CA ASP A 3 -13.43 -13.91 -6.58
C ASP A 3 -13.78 -13.61 -8.04
N ASN A 4 -13.92 -14.65 -8.86
CA ASN A 4 -14.28 -14.50 -10.28
C ASN A 4 -15.67 -13.86 -10.48
N HIS A 5 -16.54 -13.91 -9.47
CA HIS A 5 -17.87 -13.31 -9.48
C HIS A 5 -17.91 -11.98 -8.72
N ALA A 6 -16.77 -11.38 -8.38
CA ALA A 6 -16.74 -10.08 -7.71
C ALA A 6 -17.31 -8.99 -8.63
N ASP A 7 -18.33 -8.27 -8.16
CA ASP A 7 -19.14 -7.32 -8.94
C ASP A 7 -19.14 -5.90 -8.36
N GLY A 8 -18.38 -5.66 -7.29
CA GLY A 8 -18.33 -4.39 -6.60
C GLY A 8 -17.84 -4.48 -5.16
N TYR A 9 -17.96 -3.36 -4.45
CA TYR A 9 -17.63 -3.25 -3.02
C TYR A 9 -18.90 -3.02 -2.20
N ALA A 10 -18.87 -3.45 -0.93
CA ALA A 10 -19.87 -3.07 0.07
C ALA A 10 -19.34 -1.89 0.90
N ARG A 11 -20.23 -0.97 1.30
CA ARG A 11 -19.87 0.15 2.17
C ARG A 11 -19.66 -0.34 3.59
N GLY A 12 -18.65 0.22 4.27
CA GLY A 12 -18.37 -0.01 5.68
C GLY A 12 -17.98 1.30 6.37
N GLU A 13 -18.11 1.32 7.69
CA GLU A 13 -17.77 2.47 8.53
C GLU A 13 -16.75 2.05 9.59
N GLY A 14 -15.91 2.98 10.04
CA GLY A 14 -14.90 2.72 11.06
C GLY A 14 -14.07 3.96 11.40
N PHE A 15 -13.40 3.92 12.55
CA PHE A 15 -12.47 4.94 13.02
C PHE A 15 -11.18 4.29 13.48
N GLY A 16 -10.05 4.92 13.20
CA GLY A 16 -8.73 4.49 13.64
C GLY A 16 -7.77 5.67 13.74
N ALA A 17 -6.88 5.62 14.71
CA ALA A 17 -5.80 6.59 14.89
C ALA A 17 -4.51 5.85 15.24
N VAL A 18 -3.39 6.42 14.83
CA VAL A 18 -2.04 5.96 15.18
C VAL A 18 -1.25 7.15 15.71
N ILE A 19 -0.34 6.89 16.65
CA ILE A 19 0.62 7.88 17.14
C ILE A 19 1.96 7.54 16.52
N LEU A 20 2.61 8.55 15.92
CA LEU A 20 3.86 8.38 15.20
C LEU A 20 4.95 9.23 15.85
N LYS A 21 6.16 8.67 15.91
CA LYS A 21 7.41 9.35 16.25
C LYS A 21 8.49 8.88 15.29
N THR A 22 9.56 9.66 15.17
CA THR A 22 10.77 9.13 14.55
C THR A 22 11.27 7.96 15.40
N LEU A 23 11.80 6.92 14.76
CA LEU A 23 12.29 5.72 15.44
C LEU A 23 13.30 6.09 16.55
N SER A 24 14.24 6.98 16.24
CA SER A 24 15.24 7.45 17.20
C SER A 24 14.66 8.12 18.45
N GLN A 25 13.57 8.88 18.31
CA GLN A 25 12.92 9.53 19.46
C GLN A 25 12.11 8.53 20.28
N ALA A 26 11.44 7.57 19.63
CA ALA A 26 10.74 6.49 20.33
C ALA A 26 11.71 5.63 21.14
N GLU A 27 12.89 5.31 20.59
CA GLU A 27 13.95 4.58 21.29
C GLU A 27 14.53 5.40 22.46
N ALA A 28 14.83 6.69 22.25
CA ALA A 28 15.37 7.57 23.29
C ALA A 28 14.42 7.74 24.48
N ASP A 29 13.11 7.81 24.21
CA ASP A 29 12.09 7.98 25.25
C ASP A 29 11.66 6.65 25.88
N GLY A 30 12.17 5.51 25.38
CA GLY A 30 11.82 4.18 25.87
C GLY A 30 10.38 3.77 25.56
N ASP A 31 9.81 4.30 24.47
CA ASP A 31 8.45 3.99 24.05
C ASP A 31 8.32 2.53 23.59
N ARG A 32 7.13 1.95 23.77
CA ARG A 32 6.78 0.68 23.11
C ARG A 32 6.56 0.92 21.62
N ILE A 33 7.37 0.27 20.80
CA ILE A 33 7.28 0.33 19.33
C ILE A 33 6.57 -0.91 18.81
N GLU A 34 5.34 -0.77 18.31
CA GLU A 34 4.59 -1.89 17.73
C GLU A 34 5.07 -2.22 16.31
N TYR A 35 5.31 -1.18 15.49
CA TYR A 35 5.72 -1.29 14.09
C TYR A 35 6.59 -0.11 13.68
N VAL A 36 7.37 -0.31 12.62
CA VAL A 36 8.19 0.74 11.98
C VAL A 36 7.71 0.94 10.54
N ILE A 37 7.39 2.17 10.18
CA ILE A 37 7.11 2.57 8.80
C ILE A 37 8.46 2.89 8.14
N ARG A 38 8.89 2.05 7.19
CA ARG A 38 10.18 2.24 6.49
C ARG A 38 10.14 3.34 5.44
N GLU A 39 9.04 3.42 4.70
CA GLU A 39 8.86 4.42 3.64
C GLU A 39 7.37 4.55 3.30
N THR A 40 6.98 5.68 2.72
CA THR A 40 5.65 5.90 2.15
C THR A 40 5.75 6.63 0.81
N GLY A 41 4.76 6.48 -0.05
CA GLY A 41 4.73 7.20 -1.32
C GLY A 41 3.32 7.36 -1.85
N VAL A 42 3.16 8.33 -2.75
CA VAL A 42 1.92 8.61 -3.46
C VAL A 42 2.26 8.99 -4.90
N ASN A 43 1.40 8.62 -5.84
CA ASN A 43 1.43 9.11 -7.22
C ASN A 43 0.01 9.22 -7.78
N GLN A 44 -0.14 9.28 -9.11
CA GLN A 44 -1.41 9.44 -9.79
C GLN A 44 -1.52 8.51 -11.00
N ASP A 45 -2.74 8.06 -11.28
CA ASP A 45 -3.05 7.23 -12.46
C ASP A 45 -2.89 8.00 -13.78
N GLY A 46 -2.97 9.34 -13.71
CA GLY A 46 -2.79 10.22 -14.86
C GLY A 46 -3.95 10.09 -15.86
N ARG A 47 -3.61 9.97 -17.15
CA ARG A 47 -4.61 9.82 -18.21
C ARG A 47 -4.96 8.34 -18.41
N THR A 48 -6.20 7.98 -18.09
CA THR A 48 -6.77 6.66 -18.36
C THR A 48 -8.01 6.78 -19.26
N MET A 49 -8.66 5.66 -19.59
CA MET A 49 -9.87 5.62 -20.44
C MET A 49 -11.11 6.27 -19.78
N GLY A 50 -11.02 6.58 -18.49
CA GLY A 50 -12.03 7.30 -17.72
C GLY A 50 -11.48 7.61 -16.33
N ILE A 51 -11.85 8.75 -15.75
CA ILE A 51 -11.21 9.29 -14.53
C ILE A 51 -11.18 8.34 -13.31
N ILE A 52 -12.08 7.35 -13.27
CA ILE A 52 -12.17 6.35 -12.19
C ILE A 52 -11.49 5.02 -12.52
N ILE A 53 -10.92 4.86 -13.72
CA ILE A 53 -10.30 3.62 -14.17
C ILE A 53 -8.85 3.59 -13.66
N PRO A 54 -8.44 2.56 -12.90
CA PRO A 54 -7.10 2.46 -12.33
C PRO A 54 -6.03 2.25 -13.42
N ASN A 55 -4.78 2.60 -13.12
CA ASN A 55 -3.65 2.39 -14.01
C ASN A 55 -2.61 1.43 -13.40
N THR A 56 -2.48 0.23 -13.97
CA THR A 56 -1.53 -0.79 -13.53
C THR A 56 -0.08 -0.30 -13.52
N GLU A 57 0.35 0.44 -14.55
CA GLU A 57 1.73 0.94 -14.64
C GLU A 57 2.01 2.00 -13.55
N SER A 58 1.04 2.86 -13.23
CA SER A 58 1.17 3.81 -12.13
C SER A 58 1.30 3.09 -10.78
N GLN A 59 0.54 2.02 -10.54
CA GLN A 59 0.67 1.24 -9.30
C GLN A 59 2.02 0.52 -9.21
N ILE A 60 2.49 -0.09 -10.32
CA ILE A 60 3.81 -0.72 -10.38
C ILE A 60 4.93 0.30 -10.12
N ALA A 61 4.85 1.48 -10.75
CA ALA A 61 5.82 2.55 -10.56
C ALA A 61 5.86 3.00 -9.09
N LEU A 62 4.69 3.19 -8.46
CA LEU A 62 4.59 3.56 -7.06
C LEU A 62 5.28 2.53 -6.15
N ILE A 63 4.93 1.24 -6.30
CA ILE A 63 5.47 0.17 -5.47
C ILE A 63 6.99 0.10 -5.62
N ARG A 64 7.50 0.11 -6.86
CA ARG A 64 8.95 0.05 -7.11
C ARG A 64 9.69 1.26 -6.55
N GLU A 65 9.13 2.46 -6.70
CA GLU A 65 9.76 3.68 -6.18
C GLU A 65 9.81 3.70 -4.65
N VAL A 66 8.73 3.30 -3.98
CA VAL A 66 8.67 3.21 -2.51
C VAL A 66 9.65 2.15 -2.00
N TYR A 67 9.72 0.98 -2.62
CA TYR A 67 10.71 -0.04 -2.26
C TYR A 67 12.13 0.47 -2.41
N LYS A 68 12.45 1.06 -3.57
CA LYS A 68 13.78 1.61 -3.84
C LYS A 68 14.17 2.68 -2.82
N ARG A 69 13.26 3.59 -2.47
CA ARG A 69 13.50 4.63 -1.45
C ARG A 69 13.67 4.04 -0.05
N ALA A 70 12.97 2.95 0.26
CA ALA A 70 13.18 2.17 1.48
C ALA A 70 14.51 1.38 1.49
N GLY A 71 15.29 1.41 0.40
CA GLY A 71 16.51 0.62 0.25
C GLY A 71 16.24 -0.87 0.00
N LEU A 72 15.06 -1.21 -0.51
CA LEU A 72 14.62 -2.58 -0.79
C LEU A 72 14.46 -2.81 -2.30
N ASP A 73 14.62 -4.05 -2.75
CA ASP A 73 14.33 -4.49 -4.11
C ASP A 73 13.17 -5.50 -4.13
N VAL A 74 12.02 -5.10 -4.68
CA VAL A 74 10.84 -5.97 -4.76
C VAL A 74 11.06 -7.24 -5.59
N SER A 75 12.10 -7.28 -6.43
CA SER A 75 12.50 -8.47 -7.19
C SER A 75 13.38 -9.43 -6.40
N ASP A 76 14.05 -8.98 -5.33
CA ASP A 76 14.83 -9.82 -4.43
C ASP A 76 13.87 -10.63 -3.51
N PRO A 77 13.93 -11.97 -3.53
CA PRO A 77 13.13 -12.81 -2.62
C PRO A 77 13.26 -12.46 -1.13
N LEU A 78 14.40 -11.93 -0.69
CA LEU A 78 14.63 -11.55 0.71
C LEU A 78 13.92 -10.25 1.12
N ASP A 79 13.67 -9.37 0.15
CA ASP A 79 12.99 -8.09 0.36
C ASP A 79 11.48 -8.17 0.09
N LYS A 80 11.01 -9.30 -0.44
CA LYS A 80 9.57 -9.54 -0.63
C LYS A 80 8.84 -9.57 0.71
N PRO A 81 7.65 -8.95 0.79
CA PRO A 81 6.89 -8.95 2.01
C PRO A 81 6.29 -10.33 2.24
N GLN A 82 6.33 -10.80 3.50
CA GLN A 82 5.61 -12.01 3.89
C GLN A 82 4.09 -11.84 3.79
N TYR A 83 3.62 -10.59 3.82
CA TYR A 83 2.21 -10.24 3.73
C TYR A 83 2.01 -8.93 2.97
N PHE A 84 1.05 -8.90 2.04
CA PHE A 84 0.68 -7.71 1.29
C PHE A 84 -0.80 -7.39 1.51
N LYS A 85 -1.10 -6.27 2.16
CA LYS A 85 -2.47 -5.77 2.31
C LYS A 85 -2.85 -4.96 1.07
N ALA A 86 -3.50 -5.61 0.11
CA ALA A 86 -4.00 -4.92 -1.07
C ALA A 86 -5.20 -4.01 -0.77
N HIS A 87 -5.51 -3.12 -1.72
CA HIS A 87 -6.73 -2.31 -1.69
C HIS A 87 -7.98 -3.18 -1.83
N GLY A 88 -8.02 -4.05 -2.86
CA GLY A 88 -9.01 -5.11 -3.04
C GLY A 88 -10.46 -4.65 -2.92
N THR A 89 -10.99 -3.93 -3.90
CA THR A 89 -12.38 -3.46 -3.80
C THR A 89 -13.40 -4.50 -4.26
N GLY A 90 -12.98 -5.65 -4.78
CA GLY A 90 -13.92 -6.63 -5.33
C GLY A 90 -14.49 -6.19 -6.67
N THR A 91 -13.78 -5.32 -7.40
CA THR A 91 -14.25 -4.81 -8.70
C THR A 91 -13.61 -5.57 -9.85
N PRO A 92 -14.36 -5.86 -10.95
CA PRO A 92 -13.80 -6.58 -12.10
C PRO A 92 -12.59 -5.89 -12.73
N ALA A 93 -12.51 -4.56 -12.66
CA ALA A 93 -11.44 -3.77 -13.26
C ALA A 93 -10.26 -3.49 -12.31
N GLY A 94 -10.43 -3.69 -10.99
CA GLY A 94 -9.44 -3.28 -10.00
C GLY A 94 -8.78 -4.42 -9.23
N ASP A 95 -9.42 -5.60 -9.16
CA ASP A 95 -8.85 -6.77 -8.47
C ASP A 95 -7.82 -7.57 -9.31
N PRO A 96 -8.01 -7.76 -10.64
CA PRO A 96 -6.96 -8.31 -11.52
C PRO A 96 -5.77 -7.37 -11.71
#